data_AF-A0A4S1DT44-F1
#
_entry.id   AF-A0A4S1DT44-F1
#
_cell.length_a   1.000
_cell.length_b   1.000
_cell.length_c   1.000
_cell.angle_alpha   90.00
_cell.angle_beta   90.00
_cell.angle_gamma   90.00
#
_symmetry.space_group_name_H-M   'P 1'
#
loop_
_entity.id
_entity.type
_entity.pdbx_description
1 polymer ?
#
loop_
_entity_poly.entity_id
_entity_poly.type
_entity_poly.pdbx_seq_one_letter_code
_entity_poly.pdbx_strand_id
1 'polypeptide(L)'
;MNNTSSQTICAFNERSDLTSWYVVNDGVMGGLSSSNLTFSDDHFGVFEGEVSIENNGGFTMMQHHCNMSNVKNYSKIILKIKGDGKTYQFRIKDDRGHYYSYVQNFDTSNNKETIELKLSDFKPAFRGRTLNMSPFQKDTIEQVAILIGNKKEERFRLEINEIILK
;
A
#
# COMPACT_ATOMS: atom_id res chain seq x y z
N MET A 1 -22.26 -21.54 9.70
CA MET A 1 -21.30 -20.79 10.55
C MET A 1 -20.21 -20.27 9.62
N ASN A 2 -20.24 -18.99 9.25
CA ASN A 2 -19.21 -18.43 8.37
C ASN A 2 -17.94 -18.23 9.20
N ASN A 3 -17.02 -19.17 9.08
CA ASN A 3 -15.67 -19.00 9.61
C ASN A 3 -14.99 -17.96 8.72
N THR A 4 -15.04 -16.68 9.10
CA THR A 4 -14.44 -15.59 8.32
C THR A 4 -12.93 -15.77 8.39
N SER A 5 -12.38 -16.51 7.44
CA SER A 5 -10.95 -16.77 7.35
C SER A 5 -10.23 -15.44 7.18
N SER A 6 -9.10 -15.27 7.85
CA SER A 6 -8.24 -14.11 7.70
C SER A 6 -6.80 -14.56 7.57
N GLN A 7 -6.05 -13.91 6.70
CA GLN A 7 -4.64 -14.18 6.49
C GLN A 7 -3.84 -12.89 6.64
N THR A 8 -2.86 -12.90 7.54
CA THR A 8 -1.96 -11.77 7.72
C THR A 8 -1.03 -11.67 6.51
N ILE A 9 -1.06 -10.52 5.83
CA ILE A 9 -0.09 -10.18 4.78
C ILE A 9 1.19 -9.66 5.43
N CYS A 10 1.04 -8.77 6.40
CA CYS A 10 2.15 -8.23 7.18
C CYS A 10 1.67 -7.86 8.59
N ALA A 11 2.49 -8.14 9.59
CA ALA A 11 2.37 -7.58 10.92
C ALA A 11 3.75 -7.04 11.29
N PHE A 12 3.85 -5.77 11.65
CA PHE A 12 5.09 -5.18 12.15
C PHE A 12 5.18 -5.47 13.65
N ASN A 13 6.23 -6.19 14.06
CA ASN A 13 6.54 -6.56 15.42
C ASN A 13 8.06 -6.79 15.56
N GLU A 14 8.53 -7.11 16.77
CA GLU A 14 9.94 -7.36 17.10
C GLU A 14 10.65 -8.40 16.23
N ARG A 15 9.90 -9.29 15.56
CA ARG A 15 10.45 -10.35 14.69
C ARG A 15 10.29 -10.04 13.21
N SER A 16 9.68 -8.91 12.86
CA SER A 16 9.39 -8.57 11.48
C SER A 16 10.66 -8.16 10.76
N ASP A 17 10.90 -8.82 9.63
CA ASP A 17 12.03 -8.48 8.77
C ASP A 17 11.58 -7.47 7.70
N LEU A 18 12.11 -6.24 7.79
CA LEU A 18 11.86 -5.19 6.80
C LEU A 18 12.51 -5.47 5.45
N THR A 19 13.43 -6.45 5.32
CA THR A 19 14.09 -6.78 4.04
C THR A 19 13.11 -7.23 2.96
N SER A 20 11.92 -7.69 3.36
CA SER A 20 10.84 -8.05 2.44
C SER A 20 10.07 -6.84 1.90
N TRP A 21 10.37 -5.63 2.39
CA TRP A 21 9.82 -4.36 1.94
C TRP A 21 10.84 -3.55 1.15
N TYR A 22 10.37 -2.89 0.10
CA TYR A 22 11.19 -2.06 -0.78
C TYR A 22 10.57 -0.68 -0.87
N VAL A 23 11.40 0.35 -0.69
CA VAL A 23 11.00 1.73 -0.94
C VAL A 23 11.31 2.10 -2.39
N VAL A 24 10.35 2.72 -3.06
CA VAL A 24 10.45 3.23 -4.42
C VAL A 24 10.09 4.71 -4.40
N ASN A 25 11.07 5.56 -4.69
CA ASN A 25 10.90 7.00 -4.84
C ASN A 25 10.84 7.38 -6.33
N ASP A 26 10.39 8.60 -6.63
CA ASP A 26 10.18 9.09 -7.98
C ASP A 26 11.49 9.43 -8.73
N GLY A 27 12.22 8.45 -9.23
CA GLY A 27 13.41 8.70 -10.06
C GLY A 27 13.14 9.26 -11.47
N VAL A 28 11.89 9.50 -11.86
CA VAL A 28 11.53 9.90 -13.22
C VAL A 28 11.76 11.40 -13.40
N MET A 29 12.44 11.80 -14.48
CA MET A 29 12.84 13.20 -14.76
C MET A 29 13.71 13.87 -13.69
N GLY A 30 14.33 13.10 -12.79
CA GLY A 30 15.12 13.65 -11.66
C GLY A 30 14.27 14.07 -10.47
N GLY A 31 13.10 13.45 -10.26
CA GLY A 31 12.27 13.68 -9.08
C GLY A 31 13.04 13.50 -7.77
N LEU A 32 12.63 14.29 -6.78
CA LEU A 32 13.35 14.49 -5.52
C LEU A 32 12.57 14.00 -4.31
N SER A 33 11.48 13.25 -4.53
CA SER A 33 10.76 12.64 -3.42
C SER A 33 11.66 11.63 -2.73
N SER A 34 11.58 11.56 -1.41
CA SER A 34 12.39 10.65 -0.61
C SER A 34 11.57 10.08 0.51
N SER A 35 11.83 8.83 0.85
CA SER A 35 11.15 8.16 1.95
C SER A 35 12.00 7.02 2.48
N ASN A 36 11.69 6.61 3.70
CA ASN A 36 12.29 5.47 4.38
C ASN A 36 11.20 4.62 5.05
N LEU A 37 11.55 3.37 5.34
CA LEU A 37 10.76 2.47 6.16
C LEU A 37 11.59 2.04 7.36
N THR A 38 11.12 2.40 8.56
CA THR A 38 11.78 2.10 9.84
C THR A 38 10.79 1.46 10.81
N PHE A 39 11.23 1.22 12.06
CA PHE A 39 10.34 0.84 13.16
C PHE A 39 10.15 2.01 14.13
N SER A 40 8.94 2.14 14.68
CA SER A 40 8.71 2.99 15.86
C SER A 40 9.12 2.27 17.14
N ASP A 41 9.16 2.99 18.26
CA ASP A 41 9.40 2.42 19.60
C ASP A 41 8.31 1.39 19.99
N ASP A 42 7.10 1.54 19.44
CA ASP A 42 5.98 0.61 19.58
C ASP A 42 6.04 -0.57 18.57
N HIS A 43 7.15 -0.72 17.84
CA HIS A 43 7.38 -1.74 16.80
C HIS A 43 6.43 -1.70 15.60
N PHE A 44 5.84 -0.54 15.30
CA PHE A 44 5.10 -0.35 14.05
C PHE A 44 6.04 -0.03 12.90
N GLY A 45 5.68 -0.42 11.68
CA GLY A 45 6.38 0.00 10.47
C GLY A 45 6.08 1.46 10.20
N VAL A 46 7.11 2.30 10.15
CA VAL A 46 6.99 3.74 9.91
C VAL A 46 7.42 4.05 8.48
N PHE A 47 6.44 4.34 7.63
CA PHE A 47 6.67 4.83 6.29
C PHE A 47 6.57 6.36 6.28
N GLU A 48 7.70 7.04 6.14
CA GLU A 48 7.76 8.50 6.23
C GLU A 48 8.73 9.10 5.22
N GLY A 49 8.51 10.36 4.90
CA GLY A 49 9.31 11.06 3.91
C GLY A 49 8.69 12.35 3.43
N GLU A 50 9.09 12.76 2.24
CA GLU A 50 8.68 13.99 1.58
C GLU A 50 8.38 13.69 0.11
N VAL A 51 7.19 14.11 -0.34
CA VAL A 51 6.83 14.18 -1.76
C VAL A 51 7.26 15.55 -2.26
N SER A 52 8.09 15.59 -3.30
CA SER A 52 8.42 16.81 -4.04
C SER A 52 7.64 16.83 -5.34
N ILE A 53 7.26 18.02 -5.85
CA ILE A 53 6.66 18.16 -7.19
C ILE A 53 7.65 18.71 -8.22
N GLU A 54 8.89 18.94 -7.80
CA GLU A 54 9.96 19.36 -8.69
C GLU A 54 10.12 18.34 -9.82
N ASN A 55 10.39 18.84 -11.04
CA ASN A 55 10.51 18.03 -12.25
C ASN A 55 9.19 17.36 -12.74
N ASN A 56 8.03 17.97 -12.43
CA ASN A 56 6.71 17.63 -12.98
C ASN A 56 6.17 16.26 -12.55
N GLY A 57 6.60 15.75 -11.39
CA GLY A 57 6.20 14.48 -10.82
C GLY A 57 6.39 14.48 -9.30
N GLY A 58 5.89 13.46 -8.61
CA GLY A 58 5.98 13.40 -7.16
C GLY A 58 5.27 12.18 -6.59
N PHE A 59 6.03 11.15 -6.20
CA PHE A 59 5.49 10.04 -5.43
C PHE A 59 6.56 9.29 -4.63
N THR A 60 6.12 8.64 -3.56
CA THR A 60 6.89 7.62 -2.85
C THR A 60 5.99 6.40 -2.62
N MET A 61 6.60 5.22 -2.55
CA MET A 61 5.89 3.96 -2.37
C MET A 61 6.71 2.99 -1.52
N MET A 62 6.04 2.25 -0.65
CA MET A 62 6.58 1.02 -0.07
C MET A 62 5.86 -0.19 -0.68
N GLN A 63 6.59 -1.24 -1.04
CA GLN A 63 6.03 -2.45 -1.63
C GLN A 63 6.55 -3.73 -0.95
N HIS A 64 5.71 -4.76 -0.88
CA HIS A 64 6.01 -6.04 -0.25
C HIS A 64 5.62 -7.19 -1.18
N HIS A 65 6.51 -8.19 -1.32
CA HIS A 65 6.24 -9.40 -2.07
C HIS A 65 5.71 -10.49 -1.12
N CYS A 66 4.42 -10.82 -1.20
CA CYS A 66 3.78 -11.76 -0.27
C CYS A 66 3.38 -13.11 -0.90
N ASN A 67 3.36 -13.23 -2.23
CA ASN A 67 3.11 -14.49 -2.97
C ASN A 67 1.97 -15.36 -2.40
N MET A 68 0.78 -14.79 -2.31
CA MET A 68 -0.41 -15.45 -1.78
C MET A 68 -1.25 -16.09 -2.89
N SER A 69 -1.82 -17.26 -2.58
CA SER A 69 -2.75 -18.02 -3.43
C SER A 69 -4.07 -18.29 -2.69
N ASN A 70 -5.11 -18.71 -3.42
CA ASN A 70 -6.44 -19.02 -2.91
C ASN A 70 -7.14 -17.80 -2.27
N VAL A 71 -6.91 -16.61 -2.85
CA VAL A 71 -7.41 -15.35 -2.29
C VAL A 71 -8.89 -15.07 -2.62
N LYS A 72 -9.53 -15.89 -3.48
CA LYS A 72 -10.94 -15.72 -3.89
C LYS A 72 -11.96 -15.76 -2.75
N ASN A 73 -11.64 -16.40 -1.64
CA ASN A 73 -12.54 -16.54 -0.49
C ASN A 73 -12.53 -15.32 0.44
N TYR A 74 -11.65 -14.35 0.18
CA TYR A 74 -11.57 -13.11 0.92
C TYR A 74 -12.30 -11.99 0.17
N SER A 75 -12.70 -10.96 0.91
CA SER A 75 -13.53 -9.86 0.41
C SER A 75 -12.87 -8.50 0.53
N LYS A 76 -11.89 -8.34 1.43
CA LYS A 76 -11.28 -7.05 1.74
C LYS A 76 -9.85 -7.16 2.27
N ILE A 77 -9.12 -6.06 2.11
CA ILE A 77 -7.90 -5.77 2.85
C ILE A 77 -8.29 -4.95 4.09
N ILE A 78 -7.70 -5.28 5.23
CA ILE A 78 -7.79 -4.50 6.46
C ILE A 78 -6.42 -3.90 6.75
N LEU A 79 -6.38 -2.59 6.95
CA LEU A 79 -5.19 -1.86 7.39
C LEU A 79 -5.41 -1.41 8.83
N LYS A 80 -4.52 -1.81 9.74
CA LYS A 80 -4.45 -1.24 11.09
C LYS A 80 -3.29 -0.26 11.13
N ILE A 81 -3.58 1.02 11.24
CA ILE A 81 -2.60 2.09 11.05
C ILE A 81 -2.77 3.19 12.11
N LYS A 82 -1.78 4.07 12.18
CA LYS A 82 -1.93 5.43 12.70
C LYS A 82 -1.60 6.39 11.57
N GLY A 83 -2.61 7.13 11.13
CA GLY A 83 -2.52 8.01 9.98
C GLY A 83 -1.94 9.39 10.28
N ASP A 84 -1.85 10.21 9.23
CA ASP A 84 -1.41 11.60 9.25
C ASP A 84 -2.36 12.57 8.54
N GLY A 85 -3.63 12.17 8.38
CA GLY A 85 -4.65 13.03 7.76
C GLY A 85 -4.57 13.11 6.24
N LYS A 86 -3.78 12.26 5.58
CA LYS A 86 -3.58 12.26 4.12
C LYS A 86 -4.30 11.11 3.42
N THR A 87 -4.43 11.26 2.11
CA THR A 87 -4.92 10.22 1.21
C THR A 87 -3.75 9.42 0.63
N TYR A 88 -3.84 8.10 0.73
CA TYR A 88 -2.88 7.16 0.16
C TYR A 88 -3.55 6.25 -0.87
N GLN A 89 -2.74 5.55 -1.65
CA GLN A 89 -3.15 4.49 -2.55
C GLN A 89 -2.68 3.15 -2.02
N PHE A 90 -3.60 2.21 -1.81
CA PHE A 90 -3.27 0.80 -1.69
C PHE A 90 -3.24 0.16 -3.08
N ARG A 91 -2.26 -0.70 -3.34
CA ARG A 91 -2.05 -1.34 -4.63
C ARG A 91 -1.86 -2.84 -4.46
N ILE A 92 -2.43 -3.59 -5.41
CA ILE A 92 -2.34 -5.05 -5.50
C ILE A 92 -1.83 -5.41 -6.89
N LYS A 93 -0.90 -6.37 -6.96
CA LYS A 93 -0.61 -7.11 -8.18
C LYS A 93 -0.97 -8.58 -8.00
N ASP A 94 -1.74 -9.11 -8.95
CA ASP A 94 -2.00 -10.55 -9.07
C ASP A 94 -0.81 -11.31 -9.64
N ASP A 95 0.01 -10.64 -10.44
CA ASP A 95 1.28 -11.09 -11.01
C ASP A 95 2.26 -9.91 -11.00
N ARG A 96 3.45 -10.10 -10.42
CA ARG A 96 4.48 -9.04 -10.32
C ARG A 96 4.99 -8.53 -11.67
N GLY A 97 4.95 -9.37 -12.70
CA GLY A 97 5.32 -9.08 -14.08
C GLY A 97 4.33 -8.17 -14.81
N HIS A 98 3.10 -8.01 -14.32
CA HIS A 98 2.15 -7.09 -14.91
C HIS A 98 2.65 -5.63 -14.85
N TYR A 99 2.47 -4.90 -15.96
CA TYR A 99 2.80 -3.48 -16.04
C TYR A 99 1.83 -2.59 -15.23
N TYR A 100 0.66 -3.10 -14.86
CA TYR A 100 -0.38 -2.39 -14.12
C TYR A 100 -0.49 -2.87 -12.67
N SER A 101 -1.28 -2.16 -11.87
CA SER A 101 -1.69 -2.59 -10.53
C SER A 101 -3.18 -2.35 -10.37
N TYR A 102 -3.82 -3.13 -9.51
CA TYR A 102 -5.16 -2.83 -9.02
C TYR A 102 -5.05 -1.85 -7.86
N VAL A 103 -5.76 -0.73 -7.92
CA VAL A 103 -5.56 0.42 -7.04
C VAL A 103 -6.86 0.81 -6.35
N GLN A 104 -6.77 1.19 -5.08
CA GLN A 104 -7.83 1.82 -4.31
C GLN A 104 -7.25 2.92 -3.44
N ASN A 105 -7.93 4.06 -3.36
CA ASN A 105 -7.54 5.15 -2.46
C ASN A 105 -8.10 4.91 -1.06
N PHE A 106 -7.41 5.41 -0.04
CA PHE A 106 -7.93 5.49 1.31
C PHE A 106 -7.48 6.75 2.00
N ASP A 107 -8.38 7.33 2.78
CA ASP A 107 -8.11 8.52 3.59
C ASP A 107 -7.73 8.08 5.00
N THR A 108 -6.81 8.82 5.60
CA THR A 108 -6.37 8.60 6.97
C THR A 108 -6.78 9.77 7.86
N SER A 109 -6.86 9.52 9.16
CA SER A 109 -6.98 10.53 10.22
C SER A 109 -5.63 10.75 10.91
N ASN A 110 -5.56 11.59 11.93
CA ASN A 110 -4.34 11.76 12.76
C ASN A 110 -4.28 10.78 13.95
N ASN A 111 -5.04 9.69 13.89
CA ASN A 111 -5.26 8.77 15.01
C ASN A 111 -5.00 7.31 14.60
N LYS A 112 -4.96 6.42 15.60
CA LYS A 112 -5.01 4.97 15.37
C LYS A 112 -6.39 4.60 14.80
N GLU A 113 -6.40 3.89 13.69
CA GLU A 113 -7.63 3.55 12.96
C GLU A 113 -7.53 2.22 12.22
N THR A 114 -8.69 1.70 11.81
CA THR A 114 -8.81 0.51 10.98
C THR A 114 -9.51 0.88 9.68
N ILE A 115 -8.83 0.69 8.56
CA ILE A 115 -9.34 0.96 7.22
C ILE A 115 -9.69 -0.36 6.55
N GLU A 116 -10.87 -0.43 5.93
CA GLU A 116 -11.33 -1.59 5.17
C GLU A 116 -11.42 -1.27 3.68
N LEU A 117 -10.70 -2.02 2.85
CA LEU A 117 -10.64 -1.84 1.40
C LEU A 117 -11.23 -3.07 0.71
N LYS A 118 -12.41 -2.93 0.08
CA LYS A 118 -13.05 -4.05 -0.60
C LYS A 118 -12.26 -4.46 -1.83
N LEU A 119 -11.98 -5.75 -1.98
CA LEU A 119 -11.25 -6.29 -3.14
C LEU A 119 -11.97 -5.97 -4.46
N SER A 120 -13.31 -6.03 -4.47
CA SER A 120 -14.14 -5.70 -5.64
C SER A 120 -13.97 -4.27 -6.16
N ASP A 121 -13.50 -3.36 -5.31
CA ASP A 121 -13.45 -1.93 -5.60
C ASP A 121 -12.05 -1.50 -6.08
N PHE A 122 -11.07 -2.43 -6.11
CA PHE A 122 -9.75 -2.17 -6.68
C PHE A 122 -9.80 -2.17 -8.21
N LYS A 123 -9.46 -1.03 -8.81
CA LYS A 123 -9.51 -0.83 -10.27
C LYS A 123 -8.12 -0.90 -10.89
N PRO A 124 -7.96 -1.53 -12.06
CA PRO A 124 -6.68 -1.60 -12.73
C PRO A 124 -6.23 -0.20 -13.18
N ALA A 125 -4.99 0.16 -12.87
CA ALA A 125 -4.41 1.43 -13.23
C ALA A 125 -2.91 1.29 -13.58
N PHE A 126 -2.46 2.16 -14.49
CA PHE A 126 -1.07 2.29 -14.88
C PHE A 126 -0.70 3.76 -15.01
N ARG A 127 0.39 4.18 -14.35
CA ARG A 127 0.90 5.56 -14.39
C ARG A 127 -0.19 6.63 -14.18
N GLY A 128 -1.03 6.41 -13.17
CA GLY A 128 -2.11 7.33 -12.79
C GLY A 128 -3.36 7.29 -13.68
N ARG A 129 -3.41 6.39 -14.68
CA ARG A 129 -4.58 6.22 -15.57
C ARG A 129 -5.29 4.91 -15.26
N THR A 130 -6.60 4.98 -15.07
CA THR A 130 -7.46 3.78 -14.99
C THR A 130 -7.49 3.07 -16.34
N LEU A 131 -7.39 1.75 -16.33
CA LEU A 131 -7.46 0.91 -17.52
C LEU A 131 -8.89 0.40 -17.74
N ASN A 132 -9.24 0.18 -19.00
CA ASN A 132 -10.53 -0.43 -19.37
C ASN A 132 -10.45 -1.96 -19.21
N MET A 133 -10.44 -2.41 -17.96
CA MET A 133 -10.30 -3.81 -17.56
C MET A 133 -11.17 -4.06 -16.32
N SER A 134 -11.55 -5.32 -16.10
CA SER A 134 -12.34 -5.70 -14.91
C SER A 134 -11.58 -5.36 -13.60
N PRO A 135 -12.29 -5.01 -12.52
CA PRO A 135 -11.72 -4.89 -11.18
C PRO A 135 -11.03 -6.18 -10.69
N PHE A 136 -10.38 -6.13 -9.54
CA PHE A 136 -9.68 -7.28 -8.97
C PHE A 136 -10.65 -8.45 -8.71
N GLN A 137 -10.43 -9.56 -9.43
CA GLN A 137 -11.18 -10.83 -9.31
C GLN A 137 -10.24 -12.04 -9.42
N LYS A 138 -9.02 -11.89 -8.90
CA LYS A 138 -7.91 -12.83 -9.09
C LYS A 138 -7.79 -13.76 -7.89
N ASP A 139 -7.12 -14.89 -8.09
CA ASP A 139 -6.90 -15.89 -7.04
C ASP A 139 -5.52 -15.78 -6.37
N THR A 140 -4.73 -14.81 -6.82
CA THR A 140 -3.36 -14.57 -6.37
C THR A 140 -3.17 -13.11 -6.00
N ILE A 141 -2.31 -12.87 -5.02
CA ILE A 141 -1.74 -11.57 -4.70
C ILE A 141 -0.24 -11.80 -4.52
N GLU A 142 0.56 -11.37 -5.49
CA GLU A 142 2.01 -11.53 -5.42
C GLU A 142 2.71 -10.32 -4.79
N GLN A 143 2.09 -9.15 -4.89
CA GLN A 143 2.62 -7.92 -4.31
C GLN A 143 1.51 -7.00 -3.81
N VAL A 144 1.77 -6.39 -2.66
CA VAL A 144 1.00 -5.24 -2.16
C VAL A 144 1.90 -4.01 -2.06
N ALA A 145 1.32 -2.82 -2.15
CA ALA A 145 2.05 -1.58 -1.95
C ALA A 145 1.17 -0.45 -1.39
N ILE A 146 1.79 0.49 -0.68
CA ILE A 146 1.19 1.75 -0.26
C ILE A 146 1.97 2.87 -0.95
N LEU A 147 1.26 3.75 -1.64
CA LEU A 147 1.83 4.90 -2.34
C LEU A 147 1.19 6.20 -1.85
N ILE A 148 2.02 7.23 -1.72
CA ILE A 148 1.56 8.62 -1.66
C ILE A 148 2.11 9.37 -2.88
N GLY A 149 1.24 10.13 -3.54
CA GLY A 149 1.55 10.85 -4.77
C GLY A 149 0.31 11.53 -5.31
N ASN A 150 0.14 12.80 -4.93
CA ASN A 150 -1.07 13.58 -5.13
C ASN A 150 -0.79 14.96 -5.78
N LYS A 151 0.39 15.11 -6.41
CA LYS A 151 0.84 16.36 -7.05
C LYS A 151 0.91 17.55 -6.08
N LYS A 152 1.18 17.28 -4.80
CA LYS A 152 1.37 18.28 -3.77
C LYS A 152 2.70 18.02 -3.07
N GLU A 153 3.42 19.09 -2.77
CA GLU A 153 4.60 19.01 -1.91
C GLU A 153 4.17 18.85 -0.48
N GLU A 154 4.56 17.74 0.14
CA GLU A 154 4.27 17.50 1.54
C GLU A 154 5.15 16.44 2.18
N ARG A 155 5.40 16.65 3.48
CA ARG A 155 5.90 15.60 4.37
C ARG A 155 4.76 14.70 4.79
N PHE A 156 5.04 13.41 4.89
CA PHE A 156 4.09 12.38 5.31
C PHE A 156 4.72 11.41 6.30
N ARG A 157 3.86 10.77 7.09
CA ARG A 157 4.25 9.76 8.07
C ARG A 157 3.08 8.83 8.38
N LEU A 158 3.16 7.61 7.88
CA LEU A 158 2.17 6.57 8.11
C LEU A 158 2.77 5.47 8.98
N GLU A 159 2.20 5.24 10.17
CA GLU A 159 2.58 4.08 10.98
C GLU A 159 1.64 2.91 10.68
N ILE A 160 2.19 1.74 10.42
CA ILE A 160 1.47 0.55 10.01
C ILE A 160 1.72 -0.53 11.06
N ASN A 161 0.64 -1.03 11.65
CA ASN A 161 0.70 -2.15 12.57
C ASN A 161 0.50 -3.47 11.80
N GLU A 162 -0.61 -3.59 11.07
CA GLU A 162 -0.97 -4.82 10.36
C GLU A 162 -1.67 -4.56 9.02
N ILE A 163 -1.43 -5.47 8.08
CA ILE A 163 -2.13 -5.60 6.81
C ILE A 163 -2.68 -7.03 6.75
N ILE A 164 -4.00 -7.16 6.62
CA ILE A 164 -4.70 -8.45 6.70
C ILE A 164 -5.61 -8.60 5.49
N LEU A 165 -5.64 -9.80 4.91
CA LEU A 165 -6.65 -10.22 3.94
C LEU A 165 -7.79 -10.93 4.67
N LYS A 166 -9.05 -10.52 4.45
CA LYS A 166 -10.24 -11.03 5.16
C LYS A 166 -11.45 -11.18 4.26
#